data_AF-A0AAD7G6B3-F1
#
_entry.id   AF-A0AAD7G6B3-F1
#
_cell.length_a   1.000
_cell.length_b   1.000
_cell.length_c   1.000
_cell.angle_alpha   90.00
_cell.angle_beta   90.00
_cell.angle_gamma   90.00
#
_symmetry.space_group_name_H-M   'P 1'
#
loop_
_entity.id
_entity.type
_entity.pdbx_description
1 polymer ?
#
loop_
_entity_poly.entity_id
_entity_poly.type
_entity_poly.pdbx_seq_one_letter_code
_entity_poly.pdbx_strand_id
1 'polypeptide(L)'
;MRSPRQRHGGPSSCAAAWNTLGLDRVNPVYYETIKLLYTFPQSVGIMGGQPLSSYYFIGVQGEGLFYLNPHHSRWPYFAHVYSVADLRTFHCEKVRKMPLMGLDPSMLLGSVCRNEAEW
;
A
#
# COMPACT_ATOMS: atom_id res chain seq x y z
N MET A 1 -42.27 -16.76 -13.33
CA MET A 1 -40.91 -16.24 -13.63
C MET A 1 -40.61 -15.09 -12.69
N ARG A 2 -39.81 -15.30 -11.63
CA ARG A 2 -39.34 -14.21 -10.76
C ARG A 2 -38.06 -13.64 -11.37
N SER A 3 -38.04 -12.33 -11.59
CA SER A 3 -36.85 -11.55 -11.98
C SER A 3 -35.67 -11.85 -11.04
N PRO A 4 -34.42 -11.96 -11.52
CA PRO A 4 -33.28 -12.06 -10.65
C PRO A 4 -33.15 -10.74 -9.87
N ARG A 5 -33.26 -10.81 -8.53
CA ARG A 5 -32.88 -9.70 -7.66
C ARG A 5 -31.44 -9.31 -7.98
N GLN A 6 -31.22 -8.09 -8.50
CA GLN A 6 -29.92 -7.46 -8.47
C GLN A 6 -29.51 -7.37 -6.99
N ARG A 7 -28.48 -8.14 -6.60
CA ARG A 7 -27.84 -7.96 -5.29
C ARG A 7 -27.12 -6.63 -5.35
N HIS A 8 -27.67 -5.60 -4.71
CA HIS A 8 -26.93 -4.38 -4.43
C HIS A 8 -25.65 -4.79 -3.68
N GLY A 9 -24.48 -4.47 -4.23
CA GLY A 9 -23.20 -4.71 -3.58
C GLY A 9 -23.20 -4.06 -2.21
N GLY A 10 -22.85 -4.82 -1.17
CA GLY A 10 -22.71 -4.30 0.19
C GLY A 10 -21.66 -3.17 0.27
N PRO A 11 -21.59 -2.45 1.39
CA PRO A 11 -20.61 -1.37 1.56
C PRO A 11 -19.18 -1.90 1.43
N SER A 12 -18.34 -1.18 0.67
CA SER A 12 -16.90 -1.44 0.62
C SER A 12 -16.30 -1.28 2.02
N SER A 13 -15.48 -2.24 2.43
CA SER A 13 -14.79 -2.27 3.71
C SER A 13 -13.29 -2.13 3.51
N CYS A 14 -12.66 -1.26 4.31
CA CYS A 14 -11.21 -1.13 4.37
C CYS A 14 -10.73 -1.62 5.73
N ALA A 15 -9.70 -2.45 5.74
CA ALA A 15 -9.06 -2.91 6.97
C ALA A 15 -7.58 -2.53 6.98
N ALA A 16 -7.07 -2.22 8.17
CA ALA A 16 -5.68 -1.89 8.41
C ALA A 16 -5.21 -2.64 9.65
N ALA A 17 -4.15 -3.42 9.51
CA ALA A 17 -3.57 -4.20 10.61
C ALA A 17 -2.14 -3.75 10.89
N TRP A 18 -1.92 -3.20 12.08
CA TRP A 18 -0.58 -2.89 12.58
C TRP A 18 0.13 -4.16 13.05
N ASN A 19 1.35 -4.39 12.57
CA ASN A 19 2.14 -5.58 12.88
C ASN A 19 3.58 -5.19 13.23
N THR A 20 4.16 -5.92 14.18
CA THR A 20 5.59 -5.85 14.51
C THR A 20 6.22 -7.22 14.23
N LEU A 21 7.05 -7.31 13.18
CA LEU A 21 7.60 -8.57 12.65
C LEU A 21 9.06 -8.82 13.06
N GLY A 22 9.57 -8.08 14.04
CA GLY A 22 10.95 -8.17 14.53
C GLY A 22 11.29 -7.05 15.51
N LEU A 23 12.55 -7.01 15.95
CA LEU A 23 13.08 -5.97 16.86
C LEU A 23 13.76 -4.86 16.05
N ASP A 24 14.92 -5.16 15.45
CA ASP A 24 15.68 -4.20 14.65
C ASP A 24 15.37 -4.32 13.15
N ARG A 25 15.03 -5.53 12.70
CA ARG A 25 14.77 -5.88 11.30
C ARG A 25 13.67 -6.92 11.23
N VAL A 26 12.97 -6.97 10.11
CA VAL A 26 12.01 -8.05 9.82
C VAL A 26 12.74 -9.39 9.85
N ASN A 27 12.19 -10.34 10.63
CA ASN A 27 12.73 -11.70 10.67
C ASN A 27 12.59 -12.35 9.27
N PRO A 28 13.67 -12.92 8.69
CA PRO A 28 13.63 -13.58 7.38
C PRO A 28 12.54 -14.63 7.19
N VAL A 29 12.07 -15.26 8.27
CA VAL A 29 10.93 -16.19 8.24
C VAL A 29 9.67 -15.55 7.64
N TYR A 30 9.49 -14.22 7.79
CA TYR A 30 8.33 -13.50 7.27
C TYR A 30 8.48 -13.00 5.84
N TYR A 31 9.64 -13.17 5.18
CA TYR A 31 9.88 -12.59 3.86
C TYR A 31 8.92 -13.15 2.81
N GLU A 32 8.69 -14.47 2.83
CA GLU A 32 7.73 -15.10 1.93
C GLU A 32 6.29 -14.69 2.24
N THR A 33 5.93 -14.54 3.52
CA THR A 33 4.61 -14.02 3.91
C THR A 33 4.39 -12.61 3.38
N ILE A 34 5.39 -11.72 3.49
CA ILE A 34 5.31 -10.35 2.96
C ILE A 34 5.13 -10.37 1.45
N LYS A 35 5.85 -11.23 0.74
CA LYS A 35 5.68 -11.38 -0.71
C LYS A 35 4.27 -11.86 -1.06
N LEU A 36 3.76 -12.83 -0.33
CA LEU A 36 2.41 -13.39 -0.51
C LEU A 36 1.33 -12.32 -0.30
N LEU A 37 1.52 -11.38 0.63
CA LEU A 37 0.55 -10.31 0.86
C LEU A 37 0.27 -9.47 -0.39
N TYR A 38 1.24 -9.27 -1.29
CA TYR A 38 1.03 -8.55 -2.55
C TYR A 38 0.31 -9.37 -3.62
N THR A 39 0.12 -10.68 -3.41
CA THR A 39 -0.60 -11.54 -4.34
C THR A 39 -2.11 -11.52 -4.09
N PHE A 40 -2.55 -11.06 -2.91
CA PHE A 40 -3.98 -10.94 -2.61
C PHE A 40 -4.59 -9.75 -3.37
N PRO A 41 -5.73 -9.93 -4.07
CA PRO A 41 -6.36 -8.85 -4.82
C PRO A 41 -6.88 -7.72 -3.93
N GLN A 42 -7.15 -8.01 -2.66
CA GLN A 42 -7.57 -7.04 -1.66
C GLN A 42 -6.40 -6.19 -1.12
N SER A 43 -5.16 -6.62 -1.36
CA SER A 43 -3.98 -5.94 -0.83
C SER A 43 -3.84 -4.55 -1.44
N VAL A 44 -3.80 -3.54 -0.57
CA VAL A 44 -3.47 -2.16 -0.97
C VAL A 44 -2.05 -1.79 -0.54
N GLY A 45 -1.19 -2.78 -0.29
CA GLY A 45 0.20 -2.58 0.06
C GLY A 45 0.45 -2.32 1.53
N ILE A 46 1.67 -1.87 1.82
CA ILE A 46 2.21 -1.79 3.18
C ILE A 46 2.66 -0.35 3.44
N MET A 47 2.22 0.22 4.56
CA MET A 47 2.79 1.47 5.08
C MET A 47 3.77 1.13 6.19
N GLY A 48 4.97 1.69 6.13
CA GLY A 48 5.98 1.46 7.16
C GLY A 48 7.09 2.46 7.02
N GLY A 49 8.18 2.25 7.74
CA GLY A 49 9.36 3.09 7.62
C GLY A 49 10.07 3.27 8.94
N GLN A 50 11.27 3.82 8.83
CA GLN A 50 12.13 4.10 9.97
C GLN A 50 11.71 5.42 10.63
N PRO A 51 12.16 5.70 11.86
CA PRO A 51 12.00 7.02 12.46
C PRO A 51 12.47 8.11 11.49
N LEU A 52 11.65 9.16 11.34
CA LEU A 52 11.85 10.28 10.40
C LEU A 52 11.74 9.93 8.91
N SER A 53 11.39 8.69 8.55
CA SER A 53 11.19 8.31 7.16
C SER A 53 10.12 7.23 6.96
N SER A 54 8.89 7.64 6.63
CA SER A 54 7.83 6.75 6.16
C SER A 54 7.87 6.48 4.65
N TYR A 55 7.43 5.29 4.26
CA TYR A 55 7.32 4.81 2.89
C TYR A 55 6.01 4.07 2.68
N TYR A 56 5.48 4.12 1.47
CA TYR A 56 4.34 3.32 1.05
C TYR A 56 4.76 2.31 0.01
N PHE A 57 4.77 1.03 0.39
CA PHE A 57 5.21 -0.08 -0.42
C PHE A 57 4.06 -0.62 -1.26
N ILE A 58 4.27 -0.65 -2.57
CA ILE A 58 3.22 -0.95 -3.56
C ILE A 58 3.38 -2.31 -4.21
N GLY A 59 4.52 -2.97 -4.02
CA GLY A 59 4.81 -4.25 -4.64
C GLY A 59 6.20 -4.78 -4.34
N VAL A 60 6.45 -5.99 -4.83
CA VAL A 60 7.70 -6.72 -4.62
C VAL A 60 8.12 -7.45 -5.89
N GLN A 61 9.41 -7.52 -6.15
CA GLN A 61 10.00 -8.35 -7.21
C GLN A 61 11.35 -8.90 -6.75
N GLY A 62 11.44 -10.22 -6.68
CA GLY A 62 12.56 -10.90 -6.03
C GLY A 62 12.68 -10.44 -4.57
N GLU A 63 13.86 -9.99 -4.17
CA GLU A 63 14.14 -9.47 -2.83
C GLU A 63 13.99 -7.94 -2.70
N GLY A 64 13.34 -7.27 -3.65
CA GLY A 64 13.20 -5.82 -3.61
C GLY A 64 11.77 -5.34 -3.62
N LEU A 65 11.50 -4.41 -2.70
CA LEU A 65 10.23 -3.73 -2.52
C LEU A 65 10.22 -2.42 -3.30
N PHE A 66 9.13 -2.18 -4.02
CA PHE A 66 8.86 -0.91 -4.69
C PHE A 66 8.06 0.00 -3.77
N TYR A 67 8.43 1.28 -3.72
CA TYR A 67 7.82 2.21 -2.78
C TYR A 67 7.64 3.64 -3.32
N LEU A 68 6.64 4.32 -2.77
CA LEU A 68 6.45 5.76 -2.86
C LEU A 68 7.06 6.43 -1.62
N ASN A 69 7.74 7.56 -1.83
CA ASN A 69 8.41 8.32 -0.80
C ASN A 69 7.82 9.75 -0.76
N PRO A 70 7.15 10.14 0.34
CA PRO A 70 6.50 11.43 0.50
C PRO A 70 7.45 12.56 0.94
N HIS A 71 8.71 12.28 1.25
CA HIS A 71 9.69 13.25 1.81
C HIS A 71 10.21 14.29 0.81
N HIS A 72 9.50 14.46 -0.31
CA HIS A 72 9.73 15.58 -1.22
C HIS A 72 8.69 16.65 -0.93
N SER A 73 9.05 17.63 -0.11
CA SER A 73 8.23 18.80 0.16
C SER A 73 7.96 19.55 -1.14
N ARG A 74 6.69 19.82 -1.41
CA ARG A 74 6.25 20.70 -2.50
C ARG A 74 5.42 21.84 -1.95
N TRP A 75 5.31 22.89 -2.73
CA TRP A 75 4.44 24.03 -2.41
C TRP A 75 2.98 23.56 -2.28
N PRO A 76 2.18 24.17 -1.40
CA PRO A 76 0.81 23.75 -1.14
C PRO A 76 -0.06 23.85 -2.41
N TYR A 77 -0.85 22.81 -2.65
CA TYR A 77 -1.76 22.71 -3.79
C TYR A 77 -3.24 22.66 -3.31
N PHE A 78 -4.09 23.63 -3.69
CA PHE A 78 -5.56 23.71 -3.62
C PHE A 78 -6.29 23.07 -4.83
N ALA A 79 -6.85 21.88 -4.64
CA ALA A 79 -7.35 20.96 -5.69
C ALA A 79 -8.27 21.56 -6.78
N HIS A 80 -8.91 22.70 -6.53
CA HIS A 80 -9.92 23.32 -7.41
C HIS A 80 -9.34 24.25 -8.49
N VAL A 81 -8.01 24.44 -8.54
CA VAL A 81 -7.39 25.53 -9.32
C VAL A 81 -6.32 25.03 -10.29
N TYR A 82 -6.17 23.71 -10.48
CA TYR A 82 -4.99 23.15 -11.14
C TYR A 82 -5.09 22.88 -12.63
N SER A 83 -3.99 23.21 -13.32
CA SER A 83 -3.75 22.78 -14.69
C SER A 83 -3.39 21.30 -14.74
N VAL A 84 -3.51 20.69 -15.92
CA VAL A 84 -3.05 19.30 -16.15
C VAL A 84 -1.57 19.13 -15.82
N ALA A 85 -0.75 20.18 -16.00
CA ALA A 85 0.68 20.14 -15.67
C ALA A 85 0.91 19.98 -14.17
N ASP A 86 0.10 20.62 -13.32
CA ASP A 86 0.22 20.51 -11.87
C ASP A 86 -0.19 19.13 -11.37
N LEU A 87 -1.23 18.52 -11.98
CA LEU A 87 -1.67 17.17 -11.63
C LEU A 87 -0.60 16.10 -11.88
N ARG A 88 0.27 16.29 -12.88
CA ARG A 88 1.38 15.36 -13.14
C ARG A 88 2.32 15.22 -11.96
N THR A 89 2.41 16.23 -11.10
CA THR A 89 3.29 16.18 -9.93
C THR A 89 2.86 15.10 -8.92
N PHE A 90 1.57 14.76 -8.83
CA PHE A 90 1.06 13.71 -7.93
C PHE A 90 1.43 12.28 -8.38
N HIS A 91 2.02 12.14 -9.56
CA HIS A 91 2.55 10.87 -10.05
C HIS A 91 4.08 10.84 -9.92
N CYS A 92 4.61 9.72 -9.41
CA CYS A 92 6.06 9.52 -9.36
C CYS A 92 6.56 8.99 -10.71
N GLU A 93 7.42 9.74 -11.39
CA GLU A 93 8.05 9.29 -12.64
C GLU A 93 9.18 8.27 -12.41
N LYS A 94 9.82 8.34 -11.24
CA LYS A 94 10.93 7.45 -10.87
C LYS A 94 10.43 6.35 -9.94
N VAL A 95 10.53 5.12 -10.42
CA VAL A 95 10.32 3.92 -9.60
C VAL A 95 11.48 3.81 -8.62
N ARG A 96 11.18 3.66 -7.32
CA ARG A 96 12.17 3.47 -6.26
C ARG A 96 12.06 2.05 -5.71
N LYS A 97 13.20 1.46 -5.41
CA LYS A 97 13.34 0.07 -4.94
C LYS A 97 14.28 0.02 -3.75
N MET A 98 13.94 -0.78 -2.74
CA MET A 98 14.82 -1.08 -1.61
C MET A 98 14.79 -2.58 -1.30
N PRO A 99 15.86 -3.14 -0.72
CA PRO A 99 15.89 -4.55 -0.33
C PRO A 99 14.86 -4.82 0.77
N LEU A 100 14.27 -6.01 0.76
CA LEU A 100 13.29 -6.46 1.76
C LEU A 100 13.87 -6.47 3.17
N MET A 101 15.17 -6.75 3.30
CA MET A 101 15.92 -6.69 4.55
C MET A 101 16.03 -5.26 5.13
N GLY A 102 15.81 -4.23 4.32
CA GLY A 102 15.78 -2.83 4.75
C GLY A 102 14.42 -2.39 5.29
N LEU A 103 13.38 -3.24 5.21
CA LEU A 103 12.05 -2.94 5.71
C LEU A 103 12.06 -2.86 7.24
N ASP A 104 11.43 -1.81 7.77
CA ASP A 104 11.24 -1.66 9.22
C ASP A 104 10.30 -2.76 9.74
N PRO A 105 10.60 -3.41 10.89
CA PRO A 105 9.74 -4.45 11.43
C PRO A 105 8.34 -3.95 11.83
N SER A 106 8.16 -2.66 12.03
CA SER A 106 6.88 -2.04 12.36
C SER A 106 6.18 -1.53 11.11
N MET A 107 5.06 -2.14 10.76
CA MET A 107 4.34 -1.85 9.52
C MET A 107 2.83 -2.03 9.65
N LEU A 108 2.10 -1.30 8.82
CA LEU A 108 0.66 -1.39 8.66
C LEU A 108 0.35 -2.06 7.32
N LEU A 109 -0.40 -3.16 7.38
CA LEU A 109 -0.90 -3.88 6.21
C LEU A 109 -2.30 -3.36 5.88
N GLY A 110 -2.52 -2.91 4.65
CA GLY A 110 -3.82 -2.44 4.21
C GLY A 110 -4.52 -3.45 3.31
N SER A 111 -5.81 -3.63 3.51
CA SER A 111 -6.69 -4.36 2.60
C SER A 111 -8.01 -3.62 2.33
N VAL A 112 -8.56 -3.83 1.14
CA VAL A 112 -9.86 -3.29 0.71
C VAL A 112 -10.69 -4.41 0.10
N CYS A 113 -11.87 -4.64 0.67
CA CYS A 113 -12.89 -5.56 0.15
C CYS A 113 -14.08 -4.72 -0.34
N ARG A 114 -14.38 -4.75 -1.63
CA ARG A 114 -15.42 -3.89 -2.22
C ARG A 114 -16.83 -4.40 -1.95
N ASN A 115 -16.97 -5.67 -1.63
CA ASN A 115 -18.23 -6.32 -1.37
C ASN A 115 -17.97 -7.57 -0.49
N GLU A 116 -19.07 -8.15 0.00
CA GLU A 116 -19.03 -9.33 0.87
C GLU A 116 -18.43 -10.58 0.20
N ALA A 117 -18.43 -10.67 -1.14
CA ALA A 117 -17.81 -11.80 -1.84
C ALA A 117 -16.28 -11.68 -1.94
N GLU A 118 -15.72 -10.50 -1.64
CA GLU A 118 -14.27 -10.26 -1.58
C GLU A 118 -13.69 -10.38 -0.16
N TRP A 119 -14.54 -10.58 0.85
CA TRP A 119 -14.15 -10.87 2.24
C TRP A 119 -13.59 -12.29 2.38
#